data_AF-A0A3S0Q4F2-F1
#
_entry.id   AF-A0A3S0Q4F2-F1
#
_cell.length_a   1.000
_cell.length_b   1.000
_cell.length_c   1.000
_cell.angle_alpha   90.00
_cell.angle_beta   90.00
_cell.angle_gamma   90.00
#
_symmetry.space_group_name_H-M   'P 1'
#
loop_
_entity.id
_entity.type
_entity.pdbx_description
1 polymer ?
#
loop_
_entity_poly.entity_id
_entity_poly.type
_entity_poly.pdbx_seq_one_letter_code
_entity_poly.pdbx_strand_id
1 'polypeptide(L)'
;MKRLSLLVFVFLAFSCSPKITSNFESSEKPLTIEDPVVFLDVHHAIPEGAKKIGNARYQDSGFTTDCDFNSHLTKTRKLAREKGANLVKVTEKRTPDIWSLCYRIKVDFFYYDGDVTTIPQYKLQLN
;
A
#
# COMPACT_ATOMS: atom_id res chain seq x y z
N MET A 1 59.88 4.35 0.27
CA MET A 1 58.91 5.45 0.35
C MET A 1 57.53 4.86 0.11
N LYS A 2 56.84 4.53 1.20
CA LYS A 2 55.69 3.61 1.20
C LYS A 2 54.40 4.37 0.92
N ARG A 3 53.70 3.90 -0.11
CA ARG A 3 52.34 4.27 -0.50
C ARG A 3 51.41 4.07 0.70
N LEU A 4 50.71 5.12 1.14
CA LEU A 4 49.64 5.00 2.13
C LEU A 4 48.62 6.11 1.84
N SER A 5 47.75 5.88 0.86
CA SER A 5 46.44 5.24 0.98
C SER A 5 45.36 6.32 1.14
N LEU A 6 44.71 6.61 0.00
CA LEU A 6 43.47 7.37 -0.09
C LEU A 6 42.48 6.84 0.97
N LEU A 7 42.18 7.64 1.98
CA LEU A 7 41.08 7.38 2.91
C LEU A 7 39.79 7.86 2.22
N VAL A 8 39.27 7.01 1.35
CA VAL A 8 37.93 7.18 0.78
C VAL A 8 36.94 6.90 1.91
N PHE A 9 36.42 7.97 2.49
CA PHE A 9 35.29 7.92 3.41
C PHE A 9 34.02 7.64 2.58
N VAL A 10 33.83 6.38 2.19
CA VAL A 10 32.56 5.93 1.60
C VAL A 10 31.55 5.88 2.74
N PHE A 11 30.87 7.00 2.97
CA PHE A 11 29.58 7.02 3.67
C PHE A 11 28.62 6.19 2.83
N LEU A 12 28.50 4.89 3.17
CA LEU A 12 27.46 4.02 2.68
C LEU A 12 26.12 4.58 3.18
N ALA A 13 25.43 5.34 2.33
CA ALA A 13 24.04 5.69 2.54
C ALA A 13 23.20 4.42 2.47
N PHE A 14 22.97 3.78 3.61
CA PHE A 14 21.97 2.71 3.73
C PHE A 14 20.59 3.37 3.65
N SER A 15 20.01 3.40 2.45
CA SER A 15 18.62 3.81 2.25
C SER A 15 17.69 2.75 2.84
N CYS A 16 17.22 2.99 4.06
CA CYS A 16 16.17 2.17 4.66
C CYS A 16 14.82 2.57 4.03
N SER A 17 14.41 1.82 3.00
CA SER A 17 13.11 2.03 2.34
C SER A 17 11.98 1.33 3.11
N PRO A 18 10.73 1.82 3.03
CA PRO A 18 9.57 1.17 3.64
C PRO A 18 9.38 -0.25 3.14
N LYS A 19 9.25 -1.20 4.07
CA LYS A 19 8.96 -2.59 3.74
C LYS A 19 7.47 -2.75 3.45
N ILE A 20 7.13 -2.78 2.16
CA ILE A 20 5.82 -3.22 1.67
C ILE A 20 5.92 -4.71 1.39
N THR A 21 5.08 -5.52 2.03
CA THR A 21 4.99 -6.96 1.75
C THR A 21 3.63 -7.24 1.14
N SER A 22 3.59 -7.79 -0.06
CA SER A 22 2.35 -8.14 -0.76
C SER A 22 2.36 -9.60 -1.21
N ASN A 23 1.20 -10.24 -1.17
CA ASN A 23 1.01 -11.60 -1.67
C ASN A 23 -0.25 -11.61 -2.54
N PHE A 24 -0.14 -12.11 -3.76
CA PHE A 24 -1.26 -12.26 -4.68
C PHE A 24 -1.41 -13.71 -5.07
N GLU A 25 -2.61 -14.23 -4.93
CA GLU A 25 -2.98 -15.60 -5.30
C GLU A 25 -3.40 -15.67 -6.76
N SER A 26 -3.99 -14.58 -7.27
CA SER A 26 -4.32 -14.41 -8.68
C SER A 26 -4.14 -12.94 -9.11
N SER A 27 -3.90 -12.73 -10.39
CA SER A 27 -3.93 -11.40 -11.00
C SER A 27 -5.02 -11.39 -12.05
N GLU A 28 -5.87 -10.38 -12.01
CA GLU A 28 -6.87 -10.13 -13.05
C GLU A 28 -6.28 -9.17 -14.09
N LYS A 29 -7.07 -8.81 -15.10
CA LYS A 29 -6.65 -7.84 -16.12
C LYS A 29 -6.28 -6.51 -15.45
N PRO A 30 -5.09 -5.94 -15.73
CA PRO A 30 -4.70 -4.65 -15.17
C PRO A 30 -5.71 -3.56 -15.50
N LEU A 31 -5.97 -2.70 -14.52
CA LEU A 31 -6.92 -1.59 -14.63
C LEU A 31 -6.23 -0.35 -15.22
N THR A 32 -6.96 0.40 -16.04
CA THR A 32 -6.50 1.68 -16.59
C THR A 32 -6.66 2.81 -15.57
N ILE A 33 -6.35 4.04 -15.98
CA ILE A 33 -6.47 5.22 -15.11
C ILE A 33 -7.94 5.57 -14.88
N GLU A 34 -8.77 5.32 -15.89
CA GLU A 34 -10.21 5.59 -15.94
C GLU A 34 -11.00 4.57 -15.12
N ASP A 35 -10.47 3.36 -14.96
CA ASP A 35 -11.10 2.30 -14.17
C ASP A 35 -11.17 2.69 -12.68
N PRO A 36 -12.37 2.65 -12.07
CA PRO A 36 -12.55 3.00 -10.67
C PRO A 36 -11.90 1.96 -9.75
N VAL A 37 -11.14 2.46 -8.77
CA VAL A 37 -10.60 1.65 -7.66
C VAL A 37 -11.14 2.18 -6.35
N VAL A 38 -11.95 1.35 -5.70
CA VAL A 38 -12.71 1.72 -4.50
C VAL A 38 -12.03 1.23 -3.24
N PHE A 39 -11.99 2.08 -2.23
CA PHE A 39 -11.41 1.77 -0.92
C PHE A 39 -12.50 1.62 0.13
N LEU A 40 -12.60 0.43 0.71
CA LEU A 40 -13.47 0.14 1.84
C LEU A 40 -12.67 0.30 3.13
N ASP A 41 -13.09 1.23 3.98
CA ASP A 41 -12.59 1.32 5.36
C ASP A 41 -12.98 0.09 6.18
N VAL A 42 -12.38 -0.11 7.35
CA VAL A 42 -12.56 -1.27 8.26
C VAL A 42 -14.03 -1.54 8.56
N HIS A 43 -14.87 -0.52 8.62
CA HIS A 43 -16.30 -0.64 8.93
C HIS A 43 -17.20 -1.00 7.72
N HIS A 44 -16.76 -0.80 6.49
CA HIS A 44 -17.57 -1.06 5.30
C HIS A 44 -17.60 -2.55 4.94
N ALA A 45 -18.78 -3.12 4.68
CA ALA A 45 -18.88 -4.51 4.25
C ALA A 45 -18.30 -4.70 2.84
N ILE A 46 -17.73 -5.88 2.60
CA ILE A 46 -17.32 -6.31 1.26
C ILE A 46 -18.60 -6.71 0.51
N PRO A 47 -18.82 -6.25 -0.73
CA PRO A 47 -20.00 -6.66 -1.50
C PRO A 47 -19.98 -8.16 -1.77
N GLU A 48 -21.17 -8.76 -1.84
CA GLU A 48 -21.32 -10.17 -2.16
C GLU A 48 -20.77 -10.47 -3.56
N GLY A 49 -20.08 -11.61 -3.72
CA GLY A 49 -19.46 -11.99 -4.99
C GLY A 49 -18.09 -11.36 -5.27
N ALA A 50 -17.57 -10.49 -4.40
CA ALA A 50 -16.18 -10.04 -4.51
C ALA A 50 -15.20 -11.18 -4.22
N LYS A 51 -14.29 -11.42 -5.17
CA LYS A 51 -13.26 -12.45 -5.08
C LYS A 51 -11.97 -11.84 -4.55
N LYS A 52 -11.46 -12.36 -3.43
CA LYS A 52 -10.14 -11.97 -2.92
C LYS A 52 -9.05 -12.45 -3.87
N ILE A 53 -8.14 -11.57 -4.25
CA ILE A 53 -7.03 -11.89 -5.16
C ILE A 53 -5.64 -11.67 -4.54
N GLY A 54 -5.58 -10.98 -3.40
CA GLY A 54 -4.33 -10.80 -2.68
C GLY A 54 -4.46 -9.97 -1.41
N ASN A 55 -3.32 -9.69 -0.81
CA ASN A 55 -3.18 -8.81 0.35
C ASN A 55 -1.87 -8.02 0.29
N ALA A 56 -1.82 -6.91 1.01
CA ALA A 56 -0.58 -6.20 1.27
C ALA A 56 -0.55 -5.69 2.72
N ARG A 57 0.66 -5.61 3.22
CA ARG A 57 0.99 -5.09 4.54
C ARG A 57 2.03 -4.00 4.39
N TYR A 58 1.66 -2.83 4.88
CA TYR A 58 2.50 -1.64 4.95
C TYR A 58 3.00 -1.53 6.38
N GLN A 59 4.29 -1.76 6.57
CA GLN A 59 4.94 -1.77 7.86
C GLN A 59 5.93 -0.62 8.00
N ASP A 60 6.25 -0.39 9.28
CA ASP A 60 7.28 0.52 9.76
C ASP A 60 8.48 0.59 8.84
N SER A 61 8.85 1.80 8.47
CA SER A 61 10.01 2.06 7.63
C SER A 61 11.15 2.70 8.41
N GLY A 62 11.01 2.85 9.73
CA GLY A 62 11.99 3.43 10.64
C GLY A 62 12.16 4.93 10.46
N PHE A 63 12.62 5.38 9.29
CA PHE A 63 13.05 6.76 9.01
C PHE A 63 12.42 7.39 7.75
N THR A 64 11.38 6.78 7.15
CA THR A 64 10.76 7.36 5.94
C THR A 64 9.75 8.43 6.29
N THR A 65 9.78 9.54 5.56
CA THR A 65 8.83 10.66 5.66
C THR A 65 7.46 10.33 5.04
N ASP A 66 7.43 9.45 4.05
CA ASP A 66 6.23 9.14 3.25
C ASP A 66 5.50 7.88 3.76
N CYS A 67 5.13 7.90 5.04
CA CYS A 67 4.46 6.80 5.73
C CYS A 67 3.10 7.20 6.35
N ASP A 68 2.55 8.33 5.88
CA ASP A 68 1.17 8.69 6.17
C ASP A 68 0.17 7.77 5.47
N PHE A 69 -1.08 7.81 5.93
CA PHE A 69 -2.16 6.96 5.43
C PHE A 69 -2.45 7.17 3.94
N ASN A 70 -2.39 8.40 3.45
CA ASN A 70 -2.69 8.73 2.05
C ASN A 70 -1.59 8.26 1.09
N SER A 71 -0.31 8.35 1.50
CA SER A 71 0.83 7.79 0.78
C SER A 71 0.69 6.27 0.63
N HIS A 72 0.33 5.58 1.71
CA HIS A 72 0.06 4.14 1.65
C HIS A 72 -1.12 3.82 0.73
N LEU A 73 -2.22 4.58 0.80
CA LEU A 73 -3.36 4.34 -0.09
C LEU A 73 -3.06 4.65 -1.56
N THR A 74 -2.19 5.61 -1.85
CA THR A 74 -1.73 5.89 -3.22
C THR A 74 -0.92 4.72 -3.78
N LYS A 75 0.04 4.20 -2.99
CA LYS A 75 0.82 3.00 -3.32
C LYS A 75 -0.08 1.78 -3.47
N THR A 76 -1.08 1.65 -2.59
CA THR A 76 -2.09 0.58 -2.63
C THR A 76 -2.92 0.65 -3.91
N ARG A 77 -3.36 1.85 -4.31
CA ARG A 77 -4.13 2.04 -5.55
C ARG A 77 -3.32 1.64 -6.78
N LYS A 78 -2.05 2.04 -6.84
CA LYS A 78 -1.16 1.64 -7.93
C LYS A 78 -1.05 0.12 -8.03
N LEU A 79 -0.77 -0.52 -6.90
CA LEU A 79 -0.66 -1.99 -6.82
C LEU A 79 -1.98 -2.70 -7.18
N ALA A 80 -3.12 -2.15 -6.74
CA ALA A 80 -4.45 -2.66 -7.08
C ALA A 80 -4.66 -2.65 -8.59
N ARG A 81 -4.35 -1.53 -9.27
CA ARG A 81 -4.46 -1.42 -10.73
C ARG A 81 -3.55 -2.38 -11.46
N GLU A 82 -2.29 -2.49 -11.05
CA GLU A 82 -1.33 -3.41 -11.64
C GLU A 82 -1.77 -4.88 -11.57
N LYS A 83 -2.58 -5.23 -10.55
CA LYS A 83 -3.05 -6.60 -10.30
C LYS A 83 -4.51 -6.85 -10.70
N GLY A 84 -5.19 -5.84 -11.25
CA GLY A 84 -6.59 -5.97 -11.64
C GLY A 84 -7.60 -5.94 -10.49
N ALA A 85 -7.21 -5.45 -9.31
CA ALA A 85 -8.13 -5.28 -8.18
C ALA A 85 -8.86 -3.93 -8.27
N ASN A 86 -10.18 -3.96 -8.44
CA ASN A 86 -11.02 -2.77 -8.45
C ASN A 86 -11.61 -2.44 -7.06
N LEU A 87 -11.42 -3.32 -6.07
CA LEU A 87 -11.85 -3.11 -4.70
C LEU A 87 -10.73 -3.43 -3.72
N VAL A 88 -10.49 -2.50 -2.78
CA VAL A 88 -9.47 -2.63 -1.75
C VAL A 88 -10.14 -2.47 -0.39
N LYS A 89 -9.96 -3.45 0.49
CA LYS A 89 -10.48 -3.41 1.86
C LYS A 89 -9.34 -3.17 2.84
N VAL A 90 -9.44 -2.11 3.63
CA VAL A 90 -8.58 -1.93 4.82
C VAL A 90 -9.06 -2.91 5.88
N THR A 91 -8.18 -3.84 6.27
CA THR A 91 -8.48 -4.86 7.29
C THR A 91 -7.91 -4.49 8.65
N GLU A 92 -6.81 -3.74 8.67
CA GLU A 92 -6.22 -3.24 9.90
C GLU A 92 -5.63 -1.85 9.67
N LYS A 93 -5.94 -0.94 10.60
CA LYS A 93 -5.36 0.41 10.66
C LYS A 93 -4.76 0.60 12.05
N ARG A 94 -3.43 0.70 12.13
CA ARG A 94 -2.70 1.05 13.35
C ARG A 94 -2.11 2.44 13.18
N THR A 95 -2.47 3.33 14.09
CA THR A 95 -1.88 4.66 14.19
C THR A 95 -0.45 4.56 14.70
N PRO A 96 0.36 5.61 14.46
CA PRO A 96 1.64 5.78 15.13
C PRO A 96 1.52 5.58 16.65
N ASP A 97 2.54 4.97 17.24
CA ASP A 97 2.67 4.69 18.67
C ASP A 97 4.06 5.10 19.19
N ILE A 98 4.35 4.85 20.46
CA ILE A 98 5.64 5.20 21.09
C ILE A 98 6.82 4.51 20.37
N TRP A 99 6.57 3.42 19.65
CA TRP A 99 7.57 2.63 18.94
C TRP A 99 7.66 2.98 17.45
N SER A 100 6.75 3.79 16.89
CA SER A 100 6.76 4.19 15.48
C SER A 100 5.96 5.44 15.19
N LEU A 101 6.54 6.30 14.36
CA LEU A 101 5.91 7.51 13.84
C LEU A 101 5.03 7.23 12.61
N CYS A 102 4.99 6.00 12.11
CA CYS A 102 4.37 5.65 10.84
C CYS A 102 3.05 4.89 11.00
N TYR A 103 2.11 5.13 10.08
CA TYR A 103 0.91 4.30 10.00
C TYR A 103 1.28 2.90 9.52
N ARG A 104 0.74 1.88 10.20
CA ARG A 104 0.86 0.49 9.77
C ARG A 104 -0.53 0.03 9.32
N ILE A 105 -0.65 -0.36 8.06
CA ILE A 105 -1.93 -0.77 7.48
C ILE A 105 -1.83 -2.16 6.86
N LYS A 106 -2.93 -2.92 6.97
CA LYS A 106 -3.15 -4.14 6.19
C LYS A 106 -4.35 -3.93 5.29
N VAL A 107 -4.20 -4.40 4.06
CA VAL A 107 -5.23 -4.31 3.04
C VAL A 107 -5.38 -5.65 2.34
N ASP A 108 -6.62 -5.95 1.96
CA ASP A 108 -6.97 -7.07 1.09
C ASP A 108 -7.45 -6.51 -0.25
N PHE A 109 -7.04 -7.16 -1.34
CA PHE A 109 -7.39 -6.81 -2.71
C PHE A 109 -8.44 -7.77 -3.24
N PHE A 110 -9.45 -7.22 -3.90
CA PHE A 110 -10.55 -7.96 -4.47
C PHE A 110 -10.81 -7.53 -5.90
N TYR A 111 -11.30 -8.49 -6.67
CA TYR A 111 -11.97 -8.26 -7.94
C TYR A 111 -13.49 -8.43 -7.74
N TYR A 112 -14.26 -7.48 -8.25
CA TYR A 112 -15.71 -7.49 -8.20
C TYR A 112 -16.27 -7.16 -9.58
N ASP A 113 -17.15 -8.01 -10.11
CA ASP A 113 -17.72 -7.85 -11.45
C ASP A 113 -18.95 -6.90 -11.48
N GLY A 114 -19.35 -6.36 -10.32
CA GLY A 114 -20.43 -5.39 -10.23
C GLY A 114 -19.96 -3.93 -10.25
N ASP A 115 -20.93 -3.00 -10.19
CA ASP A 115 -20.65 -1.57 -10.19
C ASP A 115 -20.09 -1.10 -8.84
N VAL A 116 -18.75 -0.92 -8.81
CA VAL A 116 -18.04 -0.45 -7.62
C VAL A 116 -18.38 1.00 -7.24
N THR A 117 -18.89 1.83 -8.16
CA THR A 117 -19.14 3.26 -7.90
C THR A 117 -20.30 3.50 -6.95
N THR A 118 -21.18 2.51 -6.80
CA THR A 118 -22.33 2.53 -5.88
C THR A 118 -21.96 2.20 -4.45
N ILE A 119 -20.74 1.71 -4.20
CA ILE A 119 -20.33 1.21 -2.88
C ILE A 119 -19.92 2.37 -1.97
N PRO A 120 -20.40 2.43 -0.72
CA PRO A 120 -19.90 3.38 0.28
C PRO A 120 -18.39 3.22 0.47
N GLN A 121 -17.65 4.30 0.22
CA GLN A 121 -16.19 4.25 0.14
C GLN A 121 -15.51 5.31 0.97
N TYR A 122 -14.29 5.01 1.40
CA TYR A 122 -13.39 5.98 1.97
C TYR A 122 -13.00 7.00 0.89
N LYS A 123 -13.35 8.26 1.11
CA LYS A 123 -12.89 9.37 0.27
C LYS A 123 -11.47 9.72 0.66
N LEU A 124 -10.52 9.41 -0.23
CA LEU A 124 -9.16 9.92 -0.10
C LEU A 124 -9.21 11.45 -0.03
N GLN A 125 -8.72 12.00 1.08
CA GLN A 125 -8.44 13.42 1.17
C GLN A 125 -7.16 13.66 0.38
N LEU A 126 -7.31 14.20 -0.83
CA LEU A 126 -6.17 14.70 -1.60
C LEU A 126 -5.85 16.08 -1.02
N ASN A 127 -4.71 16.19 -0.33
CA ASN A 127 -4.15 17.47 0.11
C ASN A 127 -3.33 18.10 -1.02
#